data_AF-I3CM17-F1
#
_entry.id   AF-I3CM17-F1
#
_cell.length_a   1.000
_cell.length_b   1.000
_cell.length_c   1.000
_cell.angle_alpha   90.00
_cell.angle_beta   90.00
_cell.angle_gamma   90.00
#
_symmetry.space_group_name_H-M   'P 1'
#
loop_
_entity.id
_entity.type
_entity.pdbx_description
1 polymer ?
#
loop_
_entity_poly.entity_id
_entity_poly.type
_entity_poly.pdbx_seq_one_letter_code
_entity_poly.pdbx_strand_id
1 'polypeptide(L)'
;MSNATSNPLRVGIGGPVGSGKTALCEMLCKRMRDHYDMAVITNDIYTKEDMEILLRADALPAERLMGVETGGCPHTAIREDASINLEAIARMSADFPDLDLILVESGGDNLAATFSPELSDLTIYVIDVAGGEKIPRKGGPGITRSDLLIINKTDLAPYVGANLDIMAADAKRMRGERPFVFTNLRSGDGVEKVIEYIRKQGLLDEKPKN
;
A
#
# COMPACT_ATOMS: atom_id res chain seq x y z
N MET A 1 1.88 28.60 -22.03
CA MET A 1 1.09 27.39 -21.71
C MET A 1 1.67 26.88 -20.41
N SER A 2 0.92 26.98 -19.32
CA SER A 2 1.40 26.58 -17.99
C SER A 2 1.45 25.06 -17.93
N ASN A 3 2.65 24.48 -17.97
CA ASN A 3 2.87 23.10 -17.53
C ASN A 3 2.58 23.07 -16.04
N ALA A 4 1.33 22.80 -15.66
CA ALA A 4 1.04 22.36 -14.32
C ALA A 4 1.68 20.97 -14.19
N THR A 5 2.85 20.91 -13.56
CA THR A 5 3.41 19.65 -13.06
C THR A 5 2.38 19.04 -12.14
N SER A 6 1.65 18.04 -12.64
CA SER A 6 0.71 17.28 -11.83
C SER A 6 1.55 16.46 -10.87
N ASN A 7 1.46 16.73 -9.57
CA ASN A 7 2.08 15.83 -8.60
C ASN A 7 1.39 14.46 -8.69
N PRO A 8 2.14 13.35 -8.77
CA PRO A 8 1.54 12.03 -8.75
C PRO A 8 0.83 11.81 -7.42
N LEU A 9 -0.27 11.04 -7.46
CA LEU A 9 -0.91 10.55 -6.24
C LEU A 9 0.07 9.62 -5.51
N ARG A 10 0.33 9.87 -4.22
CA ARG A 10 1.19 9.00 -3.41
C ARG A 10 0.34 8.12 -2.51
N VAL A 11 0.43 6.81 -2.73
CA VAL A 11 -0.31 5.81 -1.95
C VAL A 11 0.64 5.02 -1.07
N GLY A 12 0.58 5.27 0.24
CA GLY A 12 1.34 4.55 1.25
C GLY A 12 0.68 3.21 1.59
N ILE A 13 1.42 2.12 1.43
CA ILE A 13 0.97 0.75 1.74
C ILE A 13 1.75 0.25 2.95
N GLY A 14 1.07 0.23 4.11
CA GLY A 14 1.65 -0.17 5.39
C GLY A 14 1.06 -1.45 5.93
N GLY A 15 1.70 -2.05 6.94
CA GLY A 15 1.18 -3.26 7.59
C GLY A 15 2.25 -4.15 8.22
N PRO A 16 1.84 -5.20 8.96
CA PRO A 16 2.74 -6.17 9.53
C PRO A 16 3.65 -6.88 8.54
N VAL A 17 4.75 -7.42 9.06
CA VAL A 17 5.63 -8.33 8.30
C VAL A 17 4.80 -9.49 7.76
N GLY A 18 4.91 -9.75 6.46
CA GLY A 18 4.25 -10.86 5.80
C GLY A 18 2.73 -10.72 5.58
N SER A 19 2.11 -9.55 5.83
CA SER A 19 0.65 -9.40 5.62
C SER A 19 0.22 -9.42 4.14
N GLY A 20 1.17 -9.24 3.21
CA GLY A 20 0.95 -9.27 1.76
C GLY A 20 0.99 -7.91 1.07
N LYS A 21 1.76 -6.95 1.61
CA LYS A 21 1.98 -5.61 1.03
C LYS A 21 2.59 -5.69 -0.37
N THR A 22 3.73 -6.38 -0.53
CA THR A 22 4.36 -6.63 -1.85
C THR A 22 3.41 -7.30 -2.84
N ALA A 23 2.63 -8.28 -2.39
CA ALA A 23 1.63 -8.95 -3.23
C ALA A 23 0.50 -8.00 -3.67
N LEU A 24 0.13 -7.03 -2.82
CA LEU A 24 -0.81 -5.99 -3.20
C LEU A 24 -0.18 -5.05 -4.23
N CYS A 25 1.05 -4.60 -3.99
CA CYS A 25 1.81 -3.77 -4.94
C CYS A 25 1.87 -4.43 -6.32
N GLU A 26 2.23 -5.72 -6.38
CA GLU A 26 2.28 -6.49 -7.62
C GLU A 26 0.93 -6.47 -8.36
N MET A 27 -0.16 -6.80 -7.66
CA MET A 27 -1.50 -6.86 -8.24
C MET A 27 -1.99 -5.50 -8.72
N LEU A 28 -1.73 -4.43 -7.96
CA LEU A 28 -2.06 -3.07 -8.36
C LEU A 28 -1.28 -2.68 -9.61
N CYS A 29 0.04 -2.91 -9.64
CA CYS A 29 0.87 -2.62 -10.82
C CYS A 29 0.35 -3.33 -12.07
N LYS A 30 0.15 -4.65 -12.00
CA LYS A 30 -0.30 -5.43 -13.16
C LYS A 30 -1.68 -5.03 -13.68
N ARG A 31 -2.57 -4.55 -12.81
CA ARG A 31 -3.94 -4.16 -13.20
C ARG A 31 -4.08 -2.70 -13.59
N MET A 32 -3.15 -1.83 -13.17
CA MET A 32 -3.25 -0.39 -13.34
C MET A 32 -2.25 0.19 -14.35
N ARG A 33 -1.14 -0.51 -14.65
CA ARG A 33 -0.04 0.00 -15.49
C ARG A 33 -0.42 0.31 -16.94
N ASP A 34 -1.48 -0.31 -17.47
CA ASP A 34 -1.97 -0.04 -18.83
C ASP A 34 -2.84 1.23 -18.89
N HIS A 35 -3.24 1.76 -17.73
CA HIS A 35 -4.16 2.89 -17.62
C HIS A 35 -3.51 4.15 -17.03
N TYR A 36 -2.50 3.98 -16.17
CA TYR A 36 -1.84 5.05 -15.42
C TYR A 36 -0.32 4.93 -15.51
N ASP A 37 0.36 6.07 -15.62
CA ASP A 37 1.81 6.12 -15.50
C ASP A 37 2.20 5.97 -14.02
N MET A 38 2.94 4.92 -13.67
CA MET A 38 3.17 4.58 -12.26
C MET A 38 4.60 4.14 -11.93
N ALA A 39 4.98 4.33 -10.67
CA ALA A 39 6.24 3.86 -10.08
C ALA A 39 5.99 3.27 -8.68
N VAL A 40 6.94 2.45 -8.21
CA VAL A 40 6.90 1.86 -6.86
C VAL A 40 8.21 2.10 -6.14
N ILE A 41 8.10 2.55 -4.89
CA ILE A 41 9.19 2.64 -3.93
C ILE A 41 8.92 1.61 -2.84
N THR A 42 9.81 0.64 -2.68
CA THR A 42 9.70 -0.39 -1.63
C THR A 42 10.74 -0.16 -0.56
N ASN A 43 10.33 -0.27 0.70
CA ASN A 43 11.22 -0.10 1.84
C ASN A 43 11.46 -1.43 2.53
N ASP A 44 12.73 -1.75 2.77
CA ASP A 44 13.12 -2.83 3.67
C ASP A 44 14.33 -2.39 4.50
N ILE A 45 14.58 -3.05 5.63
CA ILE A 45 15.56 -2.58 6.60
C ILE A 45 16.98 -2.82 6.08
N TYR A 46 17.22 -3.98 5.46
CA TYR A 46 18.56 -4.47 5.14
C TYR A 46 18.72 -4.98 3.71
N THR A 47 17.65 -4.99 2.91
CA THR A 47 17.66 -5.61 1.58
C THR A 47 16.85 -4.79 0.59
N LYS A 48 16.85 -5.22 -0.68
CA LYS A 48 15.92 -4.75 -1.72
C LYS A 48 15.01 -5.87 -2.20
N GLU A 49 14.77 -6.88 -1.35
CA GLU A 49 14.06 -8.11 -1.72
C GLU A 49 12.67 -7.82 -2.30
N ASP A 50 11.92 -6.87 -1.71
CA ASP A 50 10.58 -6.51 -2.21
C ASP A 50 10.62 -5.89 -3.62
N MET A 51 11.61 -5.02 -3.90
CA MET A 51 11.85 -4.51 -5.26
C MET A 51 12.19 -5.66 -6.23
N GLU A 52 13.03 -6.59 -5.81
CA GLU A 52 13.42 -7.75 -6.62
C GLU A 52 12.26 -8.72 -6.87
N ILE A 53 11.36 -8.89 -5.90
CA ILE A 53 10.11 -9.64 -6.08
C ILE A 53 9.28 -8.99 -7.19
N LEU A 54 9.10 -7.66 -7.15
CA LEU A 54 8.34 -6.94 -8.16
C LEU A 54 8.99 -7.01 -9.55
N LEU A 55 10.32 -6.98 -9.63
CA LEU A 55 11.08 -7.18 -10.87
C LEU A 55 10.85 -8.59 -11.44
N ARG A 56 11.01 -9.63 -10.62
CA ARG A 56 10.80 -11.04 -11.04
C ARG A 56 9.36 -11.30 -11.45
N ALA A 57 8.41 -10.60 -10.86
CA ALA A 57 7.00 -10.70 -11.19
C ALA A 57 6.60 -9.97 -12.47
N ASP A 58 7.51 -9.20 -13.10
CA ASP A 58 7.19 -8.26 -14.18
C ASP A 58 6.04 -7.32 -13.75
N ALA A 59 6.14 -6.72 -12.56
CA ALA A 59 5.12 -5.80 -12.08
C ALA A 59 5.12 -4.49 -12.90
N LEU A 60 6.30 -3.90 -13.08
CA LEU A 60 6.58 -2.71 -13.90
C LEU A 60 7.97 -2.84 -14.55
N PRO A 61 8.28 -2.02 -15.57
CA PRO A 61 9.65 -1.82 -16.05
C PRO A 61 10.62 -1.51 -14.90
N ALA A 62 11.86 -1.99 -15.02
CA ALA A 62 12.81 -1.97 -13.90
C ALA A 62 13.13 -0.56 -13.41
N GLU A 63 13.20 0.40 -14.33
CA GLU A 63 13.44 1.81 -14.05
C GLU A 63 12.32 2.48 -13.23
N ARG A 64 11.13 1.87 -13.14
CA ARG A 64 9.98 2.35 -12.36
C ARG A 64 9.91 1.72 -10.97
N LEU A 65 10.85 0.87 -10.61
CA LEU A 65 10.92 0.19 -9.31
C LEU A 65 12.18 0.63 -8.55
N MET A 66 12.03 1.13 -7.32
CA MET A 66 13.16 1.55 -6.49
C MET A 66 13.07 0.98 -5.09
N GLY A 67 14.10 0.22 -4.72
CA GLY A 67 14.30 -0.29 -3.38
C GLY A 67 15.09 0.68 -2.50
N VAL A 68 14.52 1.05 -1.36
CA VAL A 68 15.12 1.88 -0.32
C VAL A 68 15.44 1.01 0.89
N GLU A 69 16.73 0.97 1.24
CA GLU A 69 17.20 0.33 2.47
C GLU A 69 17.16 1.35 3.62
N THR A 70 16.29 1.14 4.60
CA THR A 70 16.03 2.15 5.64
C THR A 70 17.06 2.13 6.78
N GLY A 71 17.79 1.01 6.96
CA GLY A 71 18.80 0.83 8.00
C GLY A 71 18.29 0.80 9.45
N GLY A 72 17.00 1.01 9.68
CA GLY A 72 16.37 1.10 11.00
C GLY A 72 14.86 0.82 10.98
N CYS A 73 14.16 1.19 12.06
CA CYS A 73 12.73 0.90 12.20
C CYS A 73 11.92 1.45 11.01
N PRO A 74 11.07 0.64 10.36
CA PRO A 74 10.34 1.07 9.16
C PRO A 74 9.49 2.33 9.38
N HIS A 75 8.83 2.47 10.53
CA HIS A 75 8.05 3.67 10.85
C HIS A 75 8.85 4.97 10.76
N THR A 76 10.13 4.97 11.12
CA THR A 76 10.99 6.15 11.03
C THR A 76 11.04 6.65 9.59
N ALA A 77 11.32 5.76 8.64
CA ALA A 77 11.46 6.11 7.22
C ALA A 77 10.14 6.56 6.56
N ILE A 78 8.98 6.28 7.17
CA ILE A 78 7.68 6.67 6.62
C ILE A 78 6.96 7.76 7.42
N ARG A 79 7.47 8.12 8.61
CA ARG A 79 6.79 9.06 9.53
C ARG A 79 7.73 10.05 10.20
N GLU A 80 8.63 9.59 11.07
CA GLU A 80 9.47 10.50 11.86
C GLU A 80 10.55 11.20 11.04
N ASP A 81 11.15 10.49 10.09
CA ASP A 81 12.12 10.99 9.13
C ASP A 81 11.85 10.38 7.76
N ALA A 82 10.91 10.99 7.03
CA ALA A 82 10.52 10.55 5.70
C ALA A 82 11.50 11.01 4.59
N SER A 83 12.62 11.64 4.94
CA SER A 83 13.54 12.28 3.98
C SER A 83 13.99 11.34 2.86
N ILE A 84 14.37 10.11 3.20
CA ILE A 84 14.84 9.11 2.22
C ILE A 84 13.75 8.74 1.19
N ASN A 85 12.49 8.65 1.62
CA ASN A 85 11.37 8.37 0.74
C ASN A 85 10.96 9.61 -0.06
N LEU A 86 11.02 10.80 0.53
CA LEU A 86 10.76 12.05 -0.18
C LEU A 86 11.80 12.30 -1.28
N GLU A 87 13.07 11.98 -1.03
CA GLU A 87 14.13 12.02 -2.04
C GLU A 87 13.87 11.01 -3.17
N ALA A 88 13.50 9.77 -2.82
CA ALA A 88 13.14 8.74 -3.80
C ALA A 88 11.95 9.17 -4.69
N ILE A 89 10.91 9.77 -4.09
CA ILE A 89 9.75 10.32 -4.81
C ILE A 89 10.18 11.47 -5.73
N ALA A 90 11.01 12.39 -5.24
CA ALA A 90 11.49 13.52 -6.03
C ALA A 90 12.30 13.05 -7.24
N ARG A 91 13.15 12.03 -7.05
CA ARG A 91 13.90 11.39 -8.14
C ARG A 91 12.99 10.72 -9.15
N MET A 92 12.04 9.89 -8.72
CA MET A 92 11.08 9.26 -9.63
C MET A 92 10.27 10.27 -10.42
N SER A 93 9.83 11.36 -9.78
CA SER A 93 9.06 12.42 -10.44
C SER A 93 9.91 13.24 -11.43
N ALA A 94 11.21 13.36 -11.19
CA ALA A 94 12.13 14.00 -12.12
C ALA A 94 12.46 13.10 -13.33
N ASP A 95 12.65 11.80 -13.09
CA ASP A 95 12.94 10.80 -14.13
C ASP A 95 11.69 10.51 -14.99
N PHE A 96 10.49 10.59 -14.41
CA PHE A 96 9.19 10.35 -15.06
C PHE A 96 8.18 11.49 -14.76
N PRO A 97 8.24 12.61 -15.51
CA PRO A 97 7.41 13.80 -15.22
C PRO A 97 5.90 13.61 -15.38
N ASP A 98 5.48 12.57 -16.11
CA ASP A 98 4.08 12.28 -16.41
C ASP A 98 3.45 11.26 -15.43
N LEU A 99 4.13 10.93 -14.31
CA LEU A 99 3.61 9.99 -13.31
C LEU A 99 2.23 10.41 -12.79
N ASP A 100 1.30 9.47 -12.85
CA ASP A 100 -0.03 9.59 -12.24
C ASP A 100 -0.02 9.13 -10.79
N LEU A 101 0.75 8.08 -10.49
CA LEU A 101 0.67 7.31 -9.24
C LEU A 101 2.05 6.81 -8.79
N ILE A 102 2.39 7.04 -7.52
CA ILE A 102 3.53 6.40 -6.87
C ILE A 102 3.01 5.56 -5.69
N LEU A 103 3.32 4.26 -5.70
CA LEU A 103 3.10 3.41 -4.53
C LEU A 103 4.34 3.45 -3.63
N VAL A 104 4.14 3.64 -2.33
CA VAL A 104 5.22 3.56 -1.33
C VAL A 104 4.91 2.44 -0.37
N GLU A 105 5.60 1.32 -0.49
CA GLU A 105 5.49 0.20 0.42
C GLU A 105 6.40 0.39 1.63
N SER A 106 5.84 0.35 2.84
CA SER A 106 6.65 0.34 4.06
C SER A 106 7.34 -1.00 4.28
N GLY A 107 8.46 -1.00 5.01
CA GLY A 107 8.91 -2.21 5.67
C GLY A 107 7.82 -2.76 6.61
N GLY A 108 7.84 -4.07 6.87
CA GLY A 108 6.87 -4.67 7.79
C GLY A 108 7.05 -4.17 9.22
N ASP A 109 5.99 -3.67 9.85
CA ASP A 109 6.06 -3.06 11.18
C ASP A 109 4.84 -3.40 12.04
N ASN A 110 4.88 -3.03 13.32
CA ASN A 110 3.82 -3.26 14.28
C ASN A 110 2.56 -2.41 14.01
N LEU A 111 1.49 -2.67 14.77
CA LEU A 111 0.16 -2.05 14.59
C LEU A 111 0.13 -0.52 14.82
N ALA A 112 1.21 0.07 15.36
CA ALA A 112 1.33 1.50 15.59
C ALA A 112 1.89 2.29 14.39
N ALA A 113 2.37 1.62 13.35
CA ALA A 113 2.95 2.27 12.19
C ALA A 113 1.89 2.93 11.29
N THR A 114 2.16 4.15 10.85
CA THR A 114 1.37 4.92 9.88
C THR A 114 2.29 5.82 9.08
N PHE A 115 1.88 6.18 7.86
CA PHE A 115 2.58 7.17 7.05
C PHE A 115 2.36 8.59 7.58
N SER A 116 3.37 9.45 7.40
CA SER A 116 3.21 10.91 7.51
C SER A 116 2.34 11.43 6.36
N PRO A 117 1.44 12.41 6.60
CA PRO A 117 0.73 13.11 5.53
C PRO A 117 1.67 13.80 4.53
N GLU A 118 2.90 14.11 4.94
CA GLU A 118 3.90 14.68 4.02
C GLU A 118 4.36 13.67 2.98
N LEU A 119 4.31 12.37 3.30
CA LEU A 119 4.79 11.29 2.42
C LEU A 119 3.67 10.68 1.58
N SER A 120 2.45 10.62 2.11
CA SER A 120 1.35 9.85 1.52
C SER A 120 0.05 10.65 1.50
N ASP A 121 -0.58 10.72 0.33
CA ASP A 121 -1.89 11.37 0.13
C ASP A 121 -3.05 10.42 0.49
N LEU A 122 -2.86 9.12 0.25
CA LEU A 122 -3.82 8.06 0.58
C LEU A 122 -3.10 6.89 1.27
N THR A 123 -3.65 6.41 2.39
CA THR A 123 -3.03 5.33 3.18
C THR A 123 -3.85 4.05 3.15
N ILE A 124 -3.18 2.96 2.76
CA ILE A 124 -3.72 1.60 2.80
C ILE A 124 -2.95 0.82 3.87
N TYR A 125 -3.68 0.19 4.79
CA TYR A 125 -3.08 -0.67 5.80
C TYR A 125 -3.48 -2.13 5.59
N VAL A 126 -2.52 -3.03 5.46
CA VAL A 126 -2.73 -4.45 5.17
C VAL A 126 -2.45 -5.27 6.41
N ILE A 127 -3.48 -5.94 6.93
CA ILE A 127 -3.36 -7.05 7.89
C ILE A 127 -3.76 -8.35 7.20
N ASP A 128 -3.50 -9.49 7.83
CA ASP A 128 -3.93 -10.77 7.30
C ASP A 128 -4.58 -11.67 8.35
N VAL A 129 -5.42 -12.59 7.88
CA VAL A 129 -6.18 -13.52 8.72
C VAL A 129 -5.26 -14.44 9.54
N ALA A 130 -4.10 -14.82 9.00
CA ALA A 130 -3.15 -15.67 9.72
C ALA A 130 -2.45 -14.96 10.90
N GLY A 131 -2.47 -13.62 10.95
CA GLY A 131 -2.10 -12.87 12.16
C GLY A 131 -3.07 -13.09 13.33
N GLY A 132 -4.25 -13.64 13.05
CA GLY A 132 -5.26 -14.10 14.00
C GLY A 132 -6.52 -13.24 14.02
N GLU A 133 -7.66 -13.87 14.30
CA GLU A 133 -8.99 -13.24 14.31
C GLU A 133 -9.07 -11.97 15.17
N LYS A 134 -8.30 -11.91 16.26
CA LYS A 134 -8.27 -10.79 17.19
C LYS A 134 -7.53 -9.54 16.69
N ILE A 135 -6.85 -9.59 15.55
CA ILE A 135 -6.01 -8.46 15.08
C ILE A 135 -6.82 -7.17 14.91
N PRO A 136 -8.00 -7.15 14.25
CA PRO A 136 -8.87 -5.97 14.22
C PRO A 136 -9.14 -5.39 15.62
N ARG A 137 -9.43 -6.24 16.62
CA ARG A 137 -9.71 -5.80 18.02
C ARG A 137 -8.50 -5.16 18.71
N LYS A 138 -7.28 -5.51 18.33
CA LYS A 138 -6.07 -4.90 18.90
C LYS A 138 -5.91 -3.43 18.49
N GLY A 139 -6.59 -2.99 17.44
CA GLY A 139 -6.61 -1.59 17.01
C GLY A 139 -5.24 -1.09 16.55
N GLY A 140 -4.93 0.16 16.87
CA GLY A 140 -3.78 0.87 16.33
C GLY A 140 -4.17 1.79 15.18
N PRO A 141 -3.39 2.85 14.93
CA PRO A 141 -3.72 3.87 13.94
C PRO A 141 -3.82 3.31 12.52
N GLY A 142 -3.03 2.29 12.15
CA GLY A 142 -3.19 1.59 10.86
C GLY A 142 -4.56 0.93 10.71
N ILE A 143 -5.06 0.25 11.75
CA ILE A 143 -6.38 -0.41 11.71
C ILE A 143 -7.53 0.58 11.83
N THR A 144 -7.37 1.64 12.62
CA THR A 144 -8.49 2.54 12.99
C THR A 144 -8.60 3.79 12.15
N ARG A 145 -7.50 4.26 11.53
CA ARG A 145 -7.41 5.58 10.88
C ARG A 145 -6.93 5.57 9.44
N SER A 146 -6.33 4.48 8.95
CA SER A 146 -6.02 4.38 7.50
C SER A 146 -7.26 4.63 6.66
N ASP A 147 -7.06 5.19 5.47
CA ASP A 147 -8.15 5.46 4.53
C ASP A 147 -8.81 4.14 4.13
N LEU A 148 -8.01 3.12 3.83
CA LEU A 148 -8.48 1.76 3.57
C LEU A 148 -7.74 0.72 4.42
N LEU A 149 -8.49 -0.14 5.11
CA LEU A 149 -7.96 -1.35 5.72
C LEU A 149 -8.18 -2.54 4.78
N ILE A 150 -7.14 -3.32 4.53
CA ILE A 150 -7.21 -4.60 3.85
C ILE A 150 -7.01 -5.72 4.87
N ILE A 151 -7.89 -6.72 4.84
CA ILE A 151 -7.76 -7.95 5.61
C ILE A 151 -7.54 -9.10 4.63
N ASN A 152 -6.27 -9.42 4.40
CA ASN A 152 -5.81 -10.35 3.37
C ASN A 152 -5.80 -11.81 3.84
N LYS A 153 -5.59 -12.73 2.89
CA LYS A 153 -5.44 -14.18 3.10
C LYS A 153 -6.67 -14.84 3.70
N THR A 154 -7.84 -14.43 3.23
CA THR A 154 -9.13 -15.01 3.68
C THR A 154 -9.23 -16.52 3.46
N ASP A 155 -8.53 -17.06 2.48
CA ASP A 155 -8.39 -18.49 2.23
C ASP A 155 -7.70 -19.24 3.38
N LEU A 156 -6.95 -18.55 4.23
CA LEU A 156 -6.26 -19.17 5.37
C LEU A 156 -7.13 -19.30 6.63
N ALA A 157 -8.30 -18.69 6.66
CA ALA A 157 -9.18 -18.67 7.84
C ALA A 157 -9.44 -20.07 8.46
N PRO A 158 -9.74 -21.12 7.67
CA PRO A 158 -10.00 -22.46 8.22
C PRO A 158 -8.79 -23.10 8.90
N TYR A 159 -7.57 -22.74 8.49
CA TYR A 159 -6.34 -23.37 9.01
C TYR A 159 -5.84 -22.71 10.30
N VAL A 160 -6.26 -21.47 10.58
CA VAL A 160 -5.87 -20.73 11.79
C VAL A 160 -7.03 -20.56 12.77
N GLY A 161 -8.19 -21.15 12.49
CA GLY A 161 -9.39 -21.08 13.33
C GLY A 161 -9.96 -19.67 13.45
N ALA A 162 -9.85 -18.85 12.40
CA ALA A 162 -10.39 -17.50 12.39
C ALA A 162 -11.77 -17.46 11.74
N ASN A 163 -12.71 -16.71 12.34
CA ASN A 163 -14.01 -16.45 11.74
C ASN A 163 -14.04 -15.06 11.07
N LEU A 164 -14.28 -15.05 9.75
CA LEU A 164 -14.31 -13.81 8.96
C LEU A 164 -15.46 -12.87 9.36
N ASP A 165 -16.60 -13.39 9.80
CA ASP A 165 -17.73 -12.57 10.26
C ASP A 165 -17.38 -11.83 11.55
N ILE A 166 -16.64 -12.49 12.45
CA ILE A 166 -16.14 -11.85 13.69
C ILE A 166 -15.11 -10.77 13.34
N MET A 167 -14.15 -11.08 12.45
CA MET A 167 -13.18 -10.08 11.99
C MET A 167 -13.85 -8.88 11.33
N ALA A 168 -14.93 -9.10 10.56
CA ALA A 168 -15.71 -8.05 9.93
C ALA A 168 -16.42 -7.17 10.97
N ALA A 169 -17.07 -7.78 11.96
CA ALA A 169 -17.75 -7.07 13.05
C ALA A 169 -16.77 -6.21 13.86
N ASP A 170 -15.59 -6.76 14.15
CA ASP A 170 -14.55 -6.04 14.88
C ASP A 170 -13.93 -4.92 14.05
N ALA A 171 -13.65 -5.15 12.75
CA ALA A 171 -13.16 -4.11 11.86
C ALA A 171 -14.16 -2.94 11.78
N LYS A 172 -15.46 -3.22 11.60
CA LYS A 172 -16.52 -2.19 11.63
C LYS A 172 -16.53 -1.42 12.94
N ARG A 173 -16.49 -2.12 14.09
CA ARG A 173 -16.48 -1.47 15.41
C ARG A 173 -15.28 -0.54 15.58
N MET A 174 -14.10 -0.96 15.11
CA MET A 174 -12.87 -0.19 15.28
C MET A 174 -12.71 0.95 14.28
N ARG A 175 -13.40 0.91 13.13
CA ARG A 175 -13.26 1.86 12.02
C ARG A 175 -14.43 2.84 11.87
N GLY A 176 -15.59 2.54 12.45
CA GLY A 176 -16.81 3.28 12.19
C GLY A 176 -17.18 3.21 10.69
N GLU A 177 -17.36 4.36 10.06
CA GLU A 177 -17.70 4.46 8.63
C GLU A 177 -16.51 4.23 7.68
N ARG A 178 -15.26 4.15 8.19
CA ARG A 178 -14.09 3.97 7.32
C ARG A 178 -14.09 2.58 6.68
N PRO A 179 -13.84 2.47 5.37
CA PRO A 179 -14.00 1.22 4.65
C PRO A 179 -12.91 0.21 5.00
N PHE A 180 -13.25 -1.07 4.84
CA PHE A 180 -12.28 -2.15 4.79
C PHE A 180 -12.68 -3.17 3.72
N VAL A 181 -11.71 -3.91 3.21
CA VAL A 181 -11.92 -4.93 2.17
C VAL A 181 -11.22 -6.21 2.59
N PHE A 182 -11.95 -7.32 2.52
CA PHE A 182 -11.34 -8.65 2.57
C PHE A 182 -10.70 -8.97 1.21
N THR A 183 -9.50 -9.51 1.23
CA THR A 183 -8.84 -9.97 0.01
C THR A 183 -8.31 -11.39 0.15
N ASN A 184 -8.18 -12.04 -1.01
CA ASN A 184 -7.25 -13.15 -1.21
C ASN A 184 -6.40 -12.77 -2.41
N LEU A 185 -5.27 -12.11 -2.14
CA LEU A 185 -4.38 -11.62 -3.20
C LEU A 185 -3.77 -12.74 -4.05
N ARG A 186 -3.74 -13.99 -3.56
CA ARG A 186 -3.31 -15.14 -4.36
C ARG A 186 -4.29 -15.45 -5.50
N SER A 187 -5.58 -15.32 -5.24
CA SER A 187 -6.65 -15.53 -6.23
C SER A 187 -7.01 -14.26 -7.01
N GLY A 188 -6.69 -13.09 -6.47
CA GLY A 188 -7.14 -11.79 -6.96
C GLY A 188 -8.47 -11.31 -6.36
N ASP A 189 -9.10 -12.09 -5.48
CA ASP A 189 -10.36 -11.70 -4.83
C ASP A 189 -10.20 -10.41 -4.03
N GLY A 190 -11.11 -9.47 -4.26
CA GLY A 190 -11.16 -8.17 -3.60
C GLY A 190 -10.21 -7.11 -4.18
N VAL A 191 -9.29 -7.47 -5.09
CA VAL A 191 -8.33 -6.52 -5.70
C VAL A 191 -9.07 -5.40 -6.45
N GLU A 192 -10.13 -5.74 -7.20
CA GLU A 192 -10.89 -4.74 -7.97
C GLU A 192 -11.49 -3.66 -7.07
N LYS A 193 -12.01 -4.04 -5.89
CA LYS A 193 -12.55 -3.08 -4.91
C LYS A 193 -11.47 -2.14 -4.37
N VAL A 194 -10.23 -2.62 -4.26
CA VAL A 194 -9.08 -1.78 -3.85
C VAL A 194 -8.73 -0.79 -4.96
N ILE A 195 -8.70 -1.24 -6.21
CA ILE A 195 -8.43 -0.38 -7.38
C ILE A 195 -9.50 0.71 -7.51
N GLU A 196 -10.79 0.33 -7.46
CA GLU A 196 -11.91 1.28 -7.48
C GLU A 196 -11.82 2.32 -6.36
N TYR A 197 -11.40 1.88 -5.16
CA TYR A 197 -11.20 2.79 -4.04
C TYR A 197 -10.08 3.80 -4.31
N ILE A 198 -8.91 3.34 -4.77
CA ILE A 198 -7.77 4.21 -5.11
C ILE A 198 -8.16 5.20 -6.22
N ARG A 199 -8.81 4.73 -7.29
CA ARG A 199 -9.26 5.58 -8.40
C ARG A 199 -10.19 6.68 -7.94
N LYS A 200 -11.19 6.34 -7.11
CA LYS A 200 -12.19 7.28 -6.62
C LYS A 200 -11.62 8.27 -5.61
N GLN A 201 -10.86 7.80 -4.62
CA GLN A 201 -10.33 8.69 -3.57
C GLN A 201 -9.13 9.51 -4.06
N GLY A 202 -8.35 8.94 -4.97
CA GLY A 202 -7.20 9.59 -5.58
C GLY A 202 -7.52 10.50 -6.77
N LEU A 203 -8.79 10.60 -7.16
CA LEU A 203 -9.26 11.39 -8.30
C LEU A 203 -8.52 11.09 -9.62
N LEU A 204 -8.07 9.85 -9.80
CA LEU A 204 -7.24 9.46 -10.96
C LEU A 204 -8.01 9.53 -12.29
N ASP A 205 -9.33 9.37 -12.25
CA ASP A 205 -10.19 9.41 -13.45
C ASP A 205 -10.60 10.83 -13.85
N GLU A 206 -10.32 11.82 -13.02
CA GLU A 206 -10.66 13.24 -13.27
C GLU A 206 -9.50 14.01 -13.93
N LYS A 207 -8.32 13.40 -14.06
CA LYS A 207 -7.20 14.01 -14.79
C LYS A 207 -7.49 13.98 -16.29
N PRO A 208 -7.58 15.14 -16.99
CA PRO A 208 -7.66 15.14 -18.43
C PRO A 208 -6.35 14.57 -19.00
N LYS A 209 -6.44 13.48 -19.76
CA LYS A 209 -5.32 13.03 -20.59
C LYS A 209 -5.13 14.08 -21.69
N ASN A 210 -4.02 14.84 -21.62
CA ASN A 210 -3.63 15.78 -22.66
C ASN A 210 -3.28 15.06 -23.97
#